data_AF-A0A8S3WHJ0-F1
#
_entry.id   AF-A0A8S3WHJ0-F1
#
_cell.length_a   1.000
_cell.length_b   1.000
_cell.length_c   1.000
_cell.angle_alpha   90.00
_cell.angle_beta   90.00
_cell.angle_gamma   90.00
#
_symmetry.space_group_name_H-M   'P 1'
#
loop_
_entity.id
_entity.type
_entity.pdbx_description
1 polymer ?
#
loop_
_entity_poly.entity_id
_entity_poly.type
_entity_poly.pdbx_seq_one_letter_code
_entity_poly.pdbx_strand_id
1 'polypeptide(L)'
;MSKKVPKFADSNEKPTRKKKSKSAEYYKMRFRKTFAQLVEEDASFRPDPPNYLSAQVPPSKFPERHFCAVCGFPSNYTCIPCGARYCSVKCLGTHLDTRCLKWTA
;
A
#
# COMPACT_ATOMS: atom_id res chain seq x y z
N MET A 1 -16.56 -18.87 -74.74
CA MET A 1 -17.77 -19.12 -73.91
C MET A 1 -17.74 -18.16 -72.73
N SER A 2 -18.52 -17.08 -72.81
CA SER A 2 -18.60 -16.05 -71.75
C SER A 2 -19.70 -16.42 -70.77
N LYS A 3 -19.36 -16.66 -69.50
CA LYS A 3 -20.34 -16.83 -68.42
C LYS A 3 -20.26 -15.60 -67.53
N LYS A 4 -21.23 -14.69 -67.70
CA LYS A 4 -21.47 -13.54 -66.83
C LYS A 4 -21.78 -14.04 -65.42
N VAL A 5 -21.02 -13.58 -64.42
CA VAL A 5 -21.32 -13.81 -63.01
C VAL A 5 -22.12 -12.60 -62.48
N PRO A 6 -23.24 -12.76 -61.78
CA PRO A 6 -24.03 -11.63 -61.29
C PRO A 6 -23.27 -10.85 -60.22
N LYS A 7 -23.19 -9.52 -60.36
CA LYS A 7 -22.73 -8.62 -59.30
C LYS A 7 -23.84 -8.48 -58.26
N PHE A 8 -23.64 -9.02 -57.06
CA PHE A 8 -24.45 -8.67 -55.90
C PHE A 8 -23.98 -7.30 -55.39
N ALA A 9 -24.88 -6.33 -55.40
CA ALA A 9 -24.69 -5.06 -54.70
C ALA A 9 -24.86 -5.33 -53.20
N ASP A 10 -23.79 -5.17 -52.42
CA ASP A 10 -23.89 -5.15 -50.96
C ASP A 10 -24.43 -3.79 -50.53
N SER A 11 -25.75 -3.68 -50.53
CA SER A 11 -26.46 -2.54 -49.96
C SER A 11 -26.92 -2.91 -48.56
N ASN A 12 -26.11 -2.62 -47.54
CA ASN A 12 -26.61 -2.38 -46.19
C ASN A 12 -25.60 -1.58 -45.35
N GLU A 13 -25.50 -0.27 -45.62
CA GLU A 13 -25.04 0.66 -44.60
C GLU A 13 -26.02 0.65 -43.42
N LYS A 14 -25.61 0.02 -42.32
CA LYS A 14 -26.07 0.38 -40.98
C LYS A 14 -24.83 0.56 -40.10
N PRO A 15 -24.51 1.76 -39.61
CA PRO A 15 -23.44 1.96 -38.65
C PRO A 15 -23.90 1.37 -37.31
N THR A 16 -23.74 0.06 -37.14
CA THR A 16 -23.86 -0.54 -35.81
C THR A 16 -22.72 0.04 -34.98
N ARG A 17 -23.09 0.80 -33.94
CA ARG A 17 -22.18 1.40 -32.96
C ARG A 17 -21.03 0.44 -32.70
N LYS A 18 -19.84 0.76 -33.22
CA LYS A 18 -18.60 0.06 -32.86
C LYS A 18 -18.57 0.09 -31.34
N LYS A 19 -18.81 -1.06 -30.68
CA LYS A 19 -18.42 -1.25 -29.28
C LYS A 19 -16.94 -0.93 -29.29
N LYS A 20 -16.55 0.27 -28.79
CA LYS A 20 -15.15 0.63 -28.60
C LYS A 20 -14.56 -0.52 -27.80
N SER A 21 -13.78 -1.40 -28.45
CA SER A 21 -13.04 -2.41 -27.75
C SER A 21 -12.18 -1.64 -26.77
N LYS A 22 -12.38 -1.90 -25.48
CA LYS A 22 -11.61 -1.26 -24.43
C LYS A 22 -10.14 -1.51 -24.77
N SER A 23 -9.42 -0.44 -25.11
CA SER A 23 -8.04 -0.48 -25.59
C SER A 23 -7.18 -1.34 -24.66
N ALA A 24 -6.10 -1.96 -25.17
CA ALA A 24 -5.12 -2.64 -24.32
C ALA A 24 -4.59 -1.71 -23.21
N GLU A 25 -4.61 -0.40 -23.45
CA GLU A 25 -4.32 0.65 -22.48
C GLU A 25 -5.33 0.72 -21.33
N TYR A 26 -6.63 0.51 -21.60
CA TYR A 26 -7.67 0.36 -20.57
C TYR A 26 -7.42 -0.87 -19.69
N TYR A 27 -6.96 -1.98 -20.27
CA TYR A 27 -6.56 -3.16 -19.51
C TYR A 27 -5.29 -2.92 -18.69
N LYS A 28 -4.26 -2.26 -19.23
CA LYS A 28 -3.05 -1.86 -18.51
C LYS A 28 -3.35 -0.93 -17.33
N MET A 29 -4.27 0.00 -17.48
CA MET A 29 -4.67 0.94 -16.43
C MET A 29 -5.44 0.23 -15.30
N ARG A 30 -6.22 -0.82 -15.63
CA ARG A 30 -6.88 -1.68 -14.63
C ARG A 30 -5.90 -2.41 -13.72
N PHE A 31 -4.72 -2.77 -14.23
CA PHE A 31 -3.65 -3.45 -13.49
C PHE A 31 -2.63 -2.50 -12.83
N ARG A 32 -2.79 -1.18 -12.97
CA ARG A 32 -1.92 -0.16 -12.38
C ARG A 32 -2.60 0.66 -11.29
N LYS A 33 -3.52 0.05 -10.53
CA LYS A 33 -4.06 0.72 -9.35
C LYS A 33 -2.97 0.81 -8.29
N THR A 34 -2.78 2.00 -7.74
CA THR A 34 -1.94 2.16 -6.54
C THR A 34 -2.63 1.50 -5.36
N PHE A 35 -1.87 1.19 -4.31
CA PHE A 35 -2.45 0.62 -3.10
C PHE A 35 -3.58 1.50 -2.53
N ALA A 36 -3.39 2.82 -2.51
CA ALA A 36 -4.40 3.77 -2.05
C ALA A 36 -5.72 3.66 -2.87
N GLN A 37 -5.62 3.53 -4.19
CA GLN A 37 -6.80 3.38 -5.06
C GLN A 37 -7.54 2.06 -4.81
N LEU A 38 -6.83 0.99 -4.48
CA LEU A 38 -7.45 -0.29 -4.12
C LEU A 38 -8.19 -0.20 -2.78
N VAL A 39 -7.63 0.52 -1.80
CA VAL A 39 -8.27 0.73 -0.49
C VAL A 39 -9.55 1.57 -0.61
N GLU A 40 -9.52 2.66 -1.39
CA GLU A 40 -10.70 3.51 -1.64
C GLU A 40 -11.82 2.75 -2.37
N GLU A 41 -11.45 1.91 -3.33
CA GLU A 41 -12.39 1.05 -4.04
C GLU A 41 -13.01 0.01 -3.11
N ASP A 42 -12.21 -0.70 -2.31
CA ASP A 42 -12.70 -1.67 -1.33
C ASP A 42 -13.66 -1.02 -0.33
N ALA A 43 -13.34 0.18 0.17
CA ALA A 43 -14.22 0.94 1.06
C ALA A 43 -15.57 1.30 0.39
N SER A 44 -15.59 1.52 -0.92
CA SER A 44 -16.80 1.84 -1.68
C SER A 44 -17.65 0.60 -1.99
N PHE A 45 -17.03 -0.53 -2.32
CA PHE A 45 -17.72 -1.77 -2.67
C PHE A 45 -18.11 -2.62 -1.46
N ARG A 46 -17.35 -2.53 -0.37
CA ARG A 46 -17.51 -3.31 0.88
C ARG A 46 -17.36 -2.39 2.10
N PRO A 47 -18.38 -1.56 2.37
CA PRO A 47 -18.34 -0.66 3.52
C PRO A 47 -18.40 -1.42 4.85
N ASP A 48 -18.99 -2.62 4.87
CA ASP A 48 -19.16 -3.41 6.08
C ASP A 48 -17.85 -4.11 6.52
N PRO A 49 -17.48 -4.06 7.81
CA PRO A 49 -16.33 -4.80 8.34
C PRO A 49 -16.46 -6.32 8.15
N PRO A 50 -15.35 -7.06 7.98
CA PRO A 50 -13.96 -6.59 8.05
C PRO A 50 -13.44 -6.05 6.70
N ASN A 51 -12.93 -4.82 6.70
CA ASN A 51 -12.25 -4.20 5.57
C ASN A 51 -10.90 -3.60 6.00
N TYR A 52 -10.16 -3.01 5.04
CA TYR A 52 -8.83 -2.45 5.32
C TYR A 52 -8.86 -1.36 6.41
N LEU A 53 -9.91 -0.54 6.44
CA LEU A 53 -10.05 0.57 7.39
C LEU A 53 -10.45 0.08 8.79
N SER A 54 -11.26 -0.98 8.88
CA SER A 54 -11.70 -1.56 10.15
C SER A 54 -10.69 -2.54 10.76
N ALA A 55 -9.61 -2.86 10.05
CA ALA A 55 -8.58 -3.79 10.52
C ALA A 55 -7.69 -3.19 11.64
N GLN A 56 -7.80 -1.89 11.90
CA GLN A 56 -7.03 -1.23 12.94
C GLN A 56 -7.43 -1.73 14.35
N VAL A 57 -6.45 -2.26 15.08
CA VAL A 57 -6.63 -2.75 16.45
C VAL A 57 -6.75 -1.55 17.41
N PRO A 58 -7.62 -1.61 18.44
CA PRO A 58 -7.68 -0.59 19.48
C PRO A 58 -6.36 -0.46 20.27
N PRO A 59 -6.15 0.65 21.00
CA PRO A 59 -4.96 0.83 21.81
C PRO A 59 -4.81 -0.27 22.87
N SER A 60 -3.57 -0.49 23.31
CA SER A 60 -3.24 -1.47 24.35
C SER A 60 -4.00 -1.16 25.65
N LYS A 61 -4.56 -2.20 26.27
CA LYS A 61 -5.14 -2.13 27.62
C LYS A 61 -4.09 -2.21 28.73
N PHE A 62 -2.85 -2.57 28.38
CA PHE A 62 -1.75 -2.81 29.32
C PHE A 62 -0.72 -1.68 29.27
N PRO A 63 -0.03 -1.40 30.39
CA PRO A 63 1.01 -0.38 30.43
C PRO A 63 2.17 -0.75 29.51
N GLU A 64 2.82 0.29 28.98
CA GLU A 64 4.01 0.14 28.17
C GLU A 64 5.16 -0.51 28.96
N ARG A 65 5.88 -1.42 28.30
CA ARG A 65 7.10 -2.01 28.87
C ARG A 65 8.31 -1.29 28.31
N HIS A 66 9.28 -1.03 29.18
CA HIS A 66 10.48 -0.31 28.82
C HIS A 66 11.65 -1.27 28.62
N PHE A 67 12.12 -1.37 27.39
CA PHE A 67 13.24 -2.23 27.00
C PHE A 67 14.40 -1.41 26.47
N CYS A 68 15.60 -1.93 26.72
CA CYS A 68 16.84 -1.37 26.22
C CYS A 68 16.91 -1.48 24.69
N ALA A 69 17.14 -0.36 24.00
CA ALA A 69 17.24 -0.33 22.54
C ALA A 69 18.50 -1.04 21.99
N VAL A 70 19.45 -1.37 22.86
CA VAL A 70 20.70 -2.06 22.47
C VAL A 70 20.56 -3.58 22.60
N CYS A 71 20.02 -4.07 23.71
CA CYS A 71 20.06 -5.49 24.07
C CYS A 71 18.68 -6.11 24.40
N GLY A 72 17.60 -5.33 24.40
CA GLY A 72 16.24 -5.82 24.64
C GLY A 72 15.88 -6.16 26.10
N PHE A 73 16.83 -6.12 27.04
CA PHE A 73 16.54 -6.30 28.47
C PHE A 73 15.75 -5.12 29.07
N PRO A 74 15.03 -5.31 30.18
CA PRO A 74 14.35 -4.21 30.87
C PRO A 74 15.29 -3.03 31.14
N SER A 75 14.83 -1.83 30.79
CA SER A 75 15.63 -0.61 30.90
C SER A 75 15.09 0.28 32.02
N ASN A 76 15.99 0.74 32.90
CA ASN A 76 15.66 1.69 33.95
C ASN A 76 16.08 3.13 33.60
N TYR A 77 16.87 3.32 32.53
CA TYR A 77 17.46 4.60 32.18
C TYR A 77 17.02 5.10 30.81
N THR A 78 17.00 6.43 30.68
CA THR A 78 16.63 7.19 29.48
C THR A 78 17.81 8.03 29.02
N CYS A 79 18.10 8.02 27.73
CA CYS A 79 19.04 8.94 27.12
C CYS A 79 18.39 10.33 27.01
N ILE A 80 19.02 11.35 27.57
CA ILE A 80 18.53 12.75 27.56
C ILE A 80 18.34 13.31 26.14
N PRO A 81 19.30 13.19 25.20
CA PRO A 81 19.16 13.81 23.88
C PRO A 81 18.10 13.17 22.96
N CYS A 82 17.84 11.86 23.05
CA CYS A 82 16.95 11.16 22.11
C CYS A 82 15.78 10.40 22.74
N GLY A 83 15.71 10.33 24.07
CA GLY A 83 14.67 9.59 24.79
C GLY A 83 14.80 8.07 24.74
N ALA A 84 15.75 7.51 23.97
CA ALA A 84 15.95 6.08 23.86
C ALA A 84 16.35 5.46 25.22
N ARG A 85 15.86 4.25 25.49
CA ARG A 85 16.10 3.58 26.76
C ARG A 85 17.31 2.66 26.73
N TYR A 86 18.02 2.57 27.85
CA TYR A 86 19.16 1.66 28.03
C TYR A 86 19.17 1.00 29.42
N CYS A 87 19.80 -0.16 29.54
CA CYS A 87 19.84 -0.92 30.81
C CYS A 87 21.12 -0.69 31.63
N SER A 88 22.24 -0.33 30.99
CA SER A 88 23.55 -0.20 31.66
C SER A 88 24.46 0.80 30.93
N VAL A 89 25.53 1.24 31.61
CA VAL A 89 26.55 2.15 31.03
C VAL A 89 27.18 1.58 29.76
N LYS A 90 27.37 0.25 29.68
CA LYS A 90 27.86 -0.41 28.46
C LYS A 90 26.90 -0.20 27.28
N CYS A 91 25.60 -0.31 27.53
CA CYS A 91 24.57 -0.03 26.54
C CYS A 91 24.45 1.48 26.24
N LEU A 92 24.77 2.35 27.20
CA LEU A 92 24.84 3.78 26.95
C LEU A 92 25.97 4.11 25.97
N GLY A 93 27.16 3.54 26.14
CA GLY A 93 28.28 3.75 25.21
C GLY A 93 27.92 3.34 23.79
N THR A 94 27.46 2.10 23.60
CA THR A 94 27.04 1.62 22.27
C THR A 94 25.86 2.39 21.69
N HIS A 95 24.96 2.87 22.55
CA HIS A 95 23.87 3.75 22.15
C HIS A 95 24.40 5.09 21.62
N LEU A 96 25.31 5.75 22.34
CA LEU A 96 25.89 7.02 21.94
C LEU A 96 26.68 6.91 20.63
N ASP A 97 27.36 5.78 20.40
CA ASP A 97 28.18 5.58 19.21
C ASP A 97 27.36 5.34 17.94
N THR A 98 26.24 4.61 18.03
CA THR A 98 25.56 4.05 16.84
C THR A 98 24.07 4.34 16.74
N ARG A 99 23.40 4.73 17.83
CA ARG A 99 21.93 4.82 17.90
C ARG A 99 21.39 6.15 18.41
N CYS A 100 22.25 7.03 18.92
CA CYS A 100 21.81 8.30 19.49
C CYS A 100 21.43 9.27 18.36
N LEU A 101 20.14 9.60 18.30
CA LEU A 101 19.55 10.54 17.34
C LEU A 101 19.98 12.01 17.56
N LYS A 102 20.98 12.27 18.42
CA LYS A 102 21.56 13.61 18.62
C LYS A 102 22.00 14.27 17.30
N TRP A 103 22.32 13.47 16.27
CA TRP A 103 22.85 13.94 14.98
C TRP A 103 21.93 13.67 13.78
N THR A 104 20.76 13.07 13.98
CA THR A 104 19.77 12.91 12.91
C THR A 104 18.85 14.13 12.92
N ALA A 105 19.28 15.19 12.22
CA ALA A 105 18.42 16.29 11.79
C ALA A 105 17.60 15.86 10.56
#